data_AF-A0A2N6UJM7-F1
#
_entry.id   AF-A0A2N6UJM7-F1
#
_cell.length_a   1.000
_cell.length_b   1.000
_cell.length_c   1.000
_cell.angle_alpha   90.00
_cell.angle_beta   90.00
_cell.angle_gamma   90.00
#
_symmetry.space_group_name_H-M   'P 1'
#
loop_
_entity.id
_entity.type
_entity.pdbx_description
1 polymer ?
#
loop_
_entity_poly.entity_id
_entity_poly.type
_entity_poly.pdbx_seq_one_letter_code
_entity_poly.pdbx_strand_id
1 'polypeptide(L)'
;MELTEKFEKDQCKNPVEYSIIHKEIPIKMPGDMWEAISYLLWYVPDISSIQSKSNELISNMEYDYYTFIEIMTYMDLKDEDCLFTDKIDEKLADEYKKKICTNSQKLILTQSDGETKTESLLRHIRNAIAHGSFNIVEDLMVGFDEKIVGKDLSKTTAIFKIKPKNLLNALKMLNEDLTNQKLIAKALKNTKYWVEPYQEGFERSNKFDLFAKKDKKKYAIEIRNYKSKKDIDKGFARELAHNFKNLKDERVRPVLVINTSFLKEESKNELIAYDVLILDVKNIKKMLKGRDMIREIEQAQTLYKYKNKI
;
A
#
# COMPACT_ATOMS: atom_id res chain seq x y z
N MET A 1 12.75 -0.72 -6.56
CA MET A 1 12.76 0.71 -6.93
C MET A 1 13.11 1.51 -5.68
N GLU A 2 13.91 2.56 -5.83
CA GLU A 2 14.26 3.50 -4.76
C GLU A 2 13.81 4.90 -5.17
N LEU A 3 13.17 5.64 -4.25
CA LEU A 3 12.74 7.03 -4.48
C LEU A 3 13.81 7.96 -3.91
N THR A 4 14.34 8.85 -4.75
CA THR A 4 15.39 9.82 -4.46
C THR A 4 14.95 11.22 -4.94
N GLU A 5 15.88 12.17 -5.05
CA GLU A 5 15.61 13.54 -5.52
C GLU A 5 15.90 13.73 -7.03
N LYS A 6 15.89 12.65 -7.81
CA LYS A 6 16.28 12.63 -9.24
C LYS A 6 15.20 13.12 -10.21
N PHE A 7 14.27 13.96 -9.77
CA PHE A 7 13.18 14.41 -10.63
C PHE A 7 13.67 15.00 -11.96
N GLU A 8 13.12 14.52 -13.07
CA GLU A 8 13.39 15.04 -14.41
C GLU A 8 12.12 15.63 -15.02
N LYS A 9 12.26 16.82 -15.62
CA LYS A 9 11.17 17.41 -16.40
C LYS A 9 10.87 16.55 -17.63
N ASP A 10 9.63 16.63 -18.10
CA ASP A 10 9.27 15.98 -19.36
C ASP A 10 10.14 16.47 -20.53
N GLN A 11 10.70 15.53 -21.29
CA GLN A 11 11.42 15.79 -22.54
C GLN A 11 10.59 15.27 -23.72
N CYS A 12 9.62 16.04 -24.21
CA CYS A 12 8.89 15.68 -25.43
C CYS A 12 9.03 16.71 -26.54
N LYS A 13 9.13 16.21 -27.77
CA LYS A 13 9.25 17.01 -28.99
C LYS A 13 7.92 17.70 -29.35
N ASN A 14 6.79 17.06 -29.04
CA ASN A 14 5.44 17.51 -29.44
C ASN A 14 4.52 17.59 -28.20
N PRO A 15 4.66 18.61 -27.35
CA PRO A 15 3.73 18.81 -26.24
C PRO A 15 2.35 19.25 -26.75
N VAL A 16 1.31 18.83 -26.05
CA VAL A 16 -0.10 19.17 -26.32
C VAL A 16 -0.49 20.39 -25.51
N GLU A 17 -1.01 21.42 -26.17
CA GLU A 17 -1.61 22.58 -25.50
C GLU A 17 -3.00 22.24 -24.97
N TYR A 18 -3.30 22.73 -23.77
CA TYR A 18 -4.59 22.51 -23.13
C TYR A 18 -4.93 23.70 -22.21
N SER A 19 -6.11 23.67 -21.61
CA SER A 19 -6.56 24.67 -20.65
C SER A 19 -7.10 23.95 -19.42
N ILE A 20 -6.78 24.43 -18.23
CA ILE A 20 -7.43 23.94 -17.00
C ILE A 20 -8.90 24.39 -16.92
N ILE A 21 -9.23 25.54 -17.51
CA ILE A 21 -10.62 25.97 -17.64
C ILE A 21 -11.31 25.10 -18.69
N HIS A 22 -12.36 24.38 -18.28
CA HIS A 22 -13.15 23.52 -19.16
C HIS A 22 -13.91 24.36 -20.18
N LYS A 23 -13.81 23.98 -21.45
CA LYS A 23 -14.63 24.57 -22.53
C LYS A 23 -16.02 23.94 -22.61
N GLU A 24 -16.13 22.65 -22.29
CA GLU A 24 -17.39 21.91 -22.24
C GLU A 24 -17.79 21.64 -20.79
N ILE A 25 -19.04 21.95 -20.43
CA ILE A 25 -19.60 21.71 -19.09
C ILE A 25 -20.92 20.91 -19.25
N PRO A 26 -21.03 19.69 -18.68
CA PRO A 26 -19.98 18.96 -17.98
C PRO A 26 -18.88 18.47 -18.95
N ILE A 27 -17.66 18.25 -18.43
CA ILE A 27 -16.58 17.63 -19.20
C ILE A 27 -17.05 16.27 -19.70
N LYS A 28 -16.89 15.99 -21.00
CA LYS A 28 -17.11 14.65 -21.54
C LYS A 28 -15.92 13.77 -21.24
N MET A 29 -16.18 12.61 -20.64
CA MET A 29 -15.15 11.60 -20.39
C MET A 29 -15.72 10.19 -20.51
N PRO A 30 -14.87 9.18 -20.85
CA PRO A 30 -15.27 7.78 -20.83
C PRO A 30 -15.77 7.33 -19.45
N GLY A 31 -16.61 6.29 -19.42
CA GLY A 31 -17.23 5.82 -18.17
C GLY A 31 -16.23 5.35 -17.11
N ASP A 32 -15.11 4.74 -17.51
CA ASP A 32 -14.05 4.32 -16.59
C ASP A 32 -13.23 5.49 -16.04
N MET A 33 -13.01 6.53 -16.85
CA MET A 33 -12.43 7.81 -16.39
C MET A 33 -13.34 8.48 -15.34
N TRP A 34 -14.65 8.49 -15.61
CA TRP A 34 -15.65 9.02 -14.68
C TRP A 34 -15.68 8.25 -13.35
N GLU A 35 -15.64 6.91 -13.40
CA GLU A 35 -15.55 6.07 -12.19
C GLU A 35 -14.29 6.41 -11.38
N ALA A 36 -13.13 6.50 -12.05
CA ALA A 36 -11.87 6.79 -11.38
C ALA A 36 -11.86 8.16 -10.69
N ILE A 37 -12.30 9.21 -11.38
CA ILE A 37 -12.34 10.57 -10.82
C ILE A 37 -13.39 10.67 -9.71
N SER A 38 -14.56 10.04 -9.89
CA SER A 38 -15.61 10.01 -8.85
C SER A 38 -15.11 9.33 -7.58
N TYR A 39 -14.38 8.22 -7.73
CA TYR A 39 -13.76 7.55 -6.58
C TYR A 39 -12.71 8.43 -5.90
N LEU A 40 -11.85 9.06 -6.70
CA LEU A 40 -10.80 9.97 -6.24
C LEU A 40 -11.35 11.29 -5.63
N LEU A 41 -12.65 11.57 -5.80
CA LEU A 41 -13.31 12.68 -5.12
C LEU A 41 -13.97 12.27 -3.80
N TRP A 42 -14.71 11.15 -3.81
CA TRP A 42 -15.63 10.80 -2.72
C TRP A 42 -15.11 9.74 -1.74
N TYR A 43 -14.30 8.80 -2.23
CA TYR A 43 -13.96 7.56 -1.51
C TYR A 43 -12.46 7.42 -1.23
N VAL A 44 -11.69 8.48 -1.44
CA VAL A 44 -10.26 8.49 -1.17
C VAL A 44 -10.00 8.24 0.32
N PRO A 45 -9.18 7.24 0.68
CA PRO A 45 -8.85 6.93 2.06
C PRO A 45 -8.20 8.10 2.80
N ASP A 46 -8.41 8.15 4.12
CA ASP A 46 -7.75 9.06 5.07
C ASP A 46 -7.88 10.58 4.80
N ILE A 47 -8.70 10.99 3.83
CA ILE A 47 -9.15 12.39 3.67
C ILE A 47 -10.35 12.65 4.59
N SER A 48 -10.53 13.90 5.02
CA SER A 48 -11.67 14.43 5.81
C SER A 48 -13.01 14.40 5.07
N SER A 49 -13.44 13.21 4.63
CA SER A 49 -14.74 12.91 4.06
C SER A 49 -15.46 11.89 4.95
N ILE A 50 -16.75 12.08 5.19
CA ILE A 50 -17.61 11.13 5.94
C ILE A 50 -17.60 9.74 5.28
N GLN A 51 -17.39 9.70 3.96
CA GLN A 51 -17.41 8.47 3.17
C GLN A 51 -16.02 7.83 2.99
N SER A 52 -14.96 8.50 3.45
CA SER A 52 -13.61 7.96 3.46
C SER A 52 -13.47 6.92 4.57
N LYS A 53 -12.88 5.77 4.24
CA LYS A 53 -12.43 4.79 5.23
C LYS A 53 -10.96 5.00 5.49
N SER A 54 -10.54 4.92 6.75
CA SER A 54 -9.12 4.92 7.05
C SER A 54 -8.44 3.68 6.50
N ASN A 55 -7.25 3.85 5.93
CA ASN A 55 -6.39 2.76 5.50
C ASN A 55 -5.01 2.92 6.14
N GLU A 56 -4.70 1.99 7.04
CA GLU A 56 -3.46 2.02 7.81
C GLU A 56 -2.18 1.97 6.94
N LEU A 57 -2.21 1.35 5.76
CA LEU A 57 -1.07 1.35 4.83
C LEU A 57 -0.86 2.73 4.19
N ILE A 58 -1.92 3.53 4.10
CA ILE A 58 -1.91 4.87 3.53
C ILE A 58 -1.55 5.89 4.61
N SER A 59 -2.18 5.86 5.79
CA SER A 59 -2.00 6.89 6.81
C SER A 59 -0.83 6.72 7.78
N ASN A 60 -0.19 5.54 7.80
CA ASN A 60 0.90 5.31 8.74
C ASN A 60 2.28 5.57 8.12
N MET A 61 3.01 6.52 8.69
CA MET A 61 4.38 6.86 8.32
C MET A 61 5.36 5.67 8.30
N GLU A 62 5.08 4.61 9.06
CA GLU A 62 5.90 3.38 9.04
C GLU A 62 5.83 2.63 7.70
N TYR A 63 4.73 2.80 6.97
CA TYR A 63 4.52 2.18 5.67
C TYR A 63 4.77 3.13 4.51
N ASP A 64 4.88 4.44 4.75
CA ASP A 64 4.97 5.51 3.74
C ASP A 64 5.77 5.11 2.50
N TYR A 65 7.07 4.85 2.72
CA TYR A 65 7.99 4.52 1.64
C TYR A 65 7.60 3.24 0.88
N TYR A 66 7.19 2.19 1.60
CA TYR A 66 6.81 0.93 0.94
C TYR A 66 5.54 1.09 0.13
N THR A 67 4.50 1.65 0.75
CA THR A 67 3.19 1.87 0.13
C THR A 67 3.34 2.72 -1.13
N PHE A 68 4.10 3.82 -1.03
CA PHE A 68 4.28 4.71 -2.16
C PHE A 68 5.06 4.06 -3.32
N ILE A 69 6.08 3.25 -3.03
CA ILE A 69 6.81 2.50 -4.07
C ILE A 69 5.91 1.50 -4.81
N GLU A 70 5.01 0.81 -4.10
CA GLU A 70 4.05 -0.09 -4.75
C GLU A 70 3.04 0.72 -5.58
N ILE A 71 2.53 1.86 -5.08
CA ILE A 71 1.69 2.79 -5.87
C ILE A 71 2.39 3.21 -7.17
N MET A 72 3.64 3.67 -7.08
CA MET A 72 4.43 4.06 -8.26
C MET A 72 4.56 2.89 -9.24
N THR A 73 4.81 1.68 -8.74
CA THR A 73 4.93 0.48 -9.58
C THR A 73 3.64 0.21 -10.36
N TYR A 74 2.48 0.26 -9.70
CA TYR A 74 1.19 0.09 -10.37
C TYR A 74 0.84 1.21 -11.33
N MET A 75 1.32 2.42 -11.04
CA MET A 75 1.16 3.58 -11.90
C MET A 75 2.16 3.63 -13.04
N ASP A 76 3.15 2.73 -13.09
CA ASP A 76 4.28 2.78 -14.04
C ASP A 76 5.05 4.12 -13.95
N LEU A 77 5.24 4.61 -12.72
CA LEU A 77 6.04 5.78 -12.38
C LEU A 77 7.44 5.34 -11.98
N LYS A 78 8.44 6.09 -12.43
CA LYS A 78 9.83 5.98 -11.99
C LYS A 78 10.16 7.06 -10.96
N ASP A 79 11.33 6.92 -10.36
CA ASP A 79 11.90 7.93 -9.47
C ASP A 79 11.93 9.34 -10.11
N GLU A 80 12.40 9.42 -11.36
CA GLU A 80 12.48 10.65 -12.15
C GLU A 80 11.11 11.31 -12.46
N ASP A 81 10.00 10.63 -12.16
CA ASP A 81 8.64 11.13 -12.38
C ASP A 81 8.03 11.80 -11.14
N CYS A 82 8.65 11.62 -9.97
CA CYS A 82 8.11 12.04 -8.68
C CYS A 82 9.02 13.09 -8.01
N LEU A 83 8.45 14.22 -7.62
CA LEU A 83 9.11 15.24 -6.80
C LEU A 83 8.27 15.55 -5.57
N PHE A 84 8.84 15.35 -4.39
CA PHE A 84 8.30 15.86 -3.13
C PHE A 84 9.16 17.05 -2.68
N THR A 85 8.54 18.21 -2.48
CA THR A 85 9.26 19.46 -2.17
C THR A 85 8.43 20.37 -1.24
N ASP A 86 9.07 21.22 -0.46
CA ASP A 86 8.38 22.20 0.40
C ASP A 86 7.70 23.32 -0.43
N LYS A 87 8.20 23.55 -1.65
CA LYS A 87 7.71 24.59 -2.53
C LYS A 87 7.89 24.21 -4.00
N ILE A 88 6.84 24.44 -4.78
CA ILE A 88 6.85 24.34 -6.24
C ILE A 88 7.21 25.72 -6.81
N ASP A 89 8.12 25.73 -7.79
CA ASP A 89 8.44 26.94 -8.57
C ASP A 89 7.25 27.30 -9.48
N GLU A 90 6.74 28.52 -9.38
CA GLU A 90 5.59 28.96 -10.20
C GLU A 90 5.94 29.00 -11.69
N LYS A 91 7.22 29.19 -12.07
CA LYS A 91 7.62 29.04 -13.48
C LYS A 91 7.42 27.62 -13.98
N LEU A 92 7.70 26.62 -13.14
CA LEU A 92 7.43 25.22 -13.45
C LEU A 92 5.93 24.97 -13.55
N ALA A 93 5.14 25.51 -12.61
CA ALA A 93 3.68 25.40 -12.68
C ALA A 93 3.11 26.00 -13.96
N ASP A 94 3.57 27.19 -14.36
CA ASP A 94 3.15 27.88 -15.58
C ASP A 94 3.52 27.13 -16.86
N GLU A 95 4.66 26.43 -16.88
CA GLU A 95 5.03 25.54 -17.98
C GLU A 95 4.00 24.41 -18.13
N TYR A 96 3.70 23.71 -17.03
CA TYR A 96 2.73 22.61 -17.04
C TYR A 96 1.32 23.11 -17.35
N LYS A 97 0.88 24.28 -16.88
CA LYS A 97 -0.48 24.83 -17.12
C LYS A 97 -0.80 25.06 -18.60
N LYS A 98 0.23 25.28 -19.44
CA LYS A 98 0.06 25.61 -20.86
C LYS A 98 0.09 24.37 -21.74
N LYS A 99 1.02 23.45 -21.45
CA LYS A 99 1.28 22.30 -22.31
C LYS A 99 1.85 21.12 -21.52
N ILE A 100 1.53 19.92 -21.98
CA ILE A 100 2.03 18.67 -21.38
C ILE A 100 2.50 17.70 -22.45
N CYS A 101 3.34 16.75 -22.04
CA CYS A 101 3.60 15.55 -22.82
C CYS A 101 2.55 14.50 -22.45
N THR A 102 1.92 13.81 -23.43
CA THR A 102 0.86 12.83 -23.12
C THR A 102 1.38 11.40 -22.92
N ASN A 103 2.65 11.15 -23.22
CA ASN A 103 3.29 9.83 -23.16
C ASN A 103 3.98 9.50 -21.83
N SER A 104 3.84 10.35 -20.81
CA SER A 104 4.46 10.18 -19.49
C SER A 104 3.49 10.59 -18.39
N GLN A 105 3.80 10.25 -17.15
CA GLN A 105 3.10 10.70 -15.95
C GLN A 105 4.08 11.42 -15.04
N LYS A 106 3.62 12.40 -14.27
CA LYS A 106 4.45 13.21 -13.36
C LYS A 106 3.67 13.57 -12.11
N LEU A 107 4.37 13.54 -10.97
CA LEU A 107 3.88 13.96 -9.67
C LEU A 107 4.85 14.99 -9.09
N ILE A 108 4.39 16.21 -8.86
CA ILE A 108 5.16 17.25 -8.18
C ILE A 108 4.30 17.74 -7.02
N LEU A 109 4.61 17.34 -5.80
CA LEU A 109 3.74 17.46 -4.65
C LEU A 109 4.44 18.13 -3.48
N THR A 110 3.70 18.94 -2.72
CA THR A 110 4.10 19.31 -1.36
C THR A 110 3.61 18.26 -0.35
N GLN A 111 4.38 18.01 0.70
CA GLN A 111 4.00 17.07 1.76
C GLN A 111 3.90 17.83 3.09
N SER A 112 2.82 17.64 3.83
CA SER A 112 2.67 18.23 5.16
C SER A 112 3.46 17.43 6.21
N ASP A 113 3.77 18.05 7.34
CA ASP A 113 4.43 17.36 8.45
C ASP A 113 3.57 16.19 8.96
N GLY A 114 4.16 15.00 9.05
CA GLY A 114 3.51 13.79 9.56
C GLY A 114 2.48 13.15 8.61
N GLU A 115 2.34 13.67 7.39
CA GLU A 115 1.53 13.11 6.32
C GLU A 115 2.36 12.11 5.50
N THR A 116 1.79 11.00 5.03
CA THR A 116 2.52 10.11 4.10
C THR A 116 2.53 10.66 2.66
N LYS A 117 3.42 10.18 1.80
CA LYS A 117 3.45 10.51 0.36
C LYS A 117 2.18 10.12 -0.34
N THR A 118 1.60 8.98 0.04
CA THR A 118 0.35 8.50 -0.53
C THR A 118 -0.81 9.38 -0.08
N GLU A 119 -0.87 9.77 1.19
CA GLU A 119 -1.87 10.74 1.67
C GLU A 119 -1.74 12.10 0.95
N SER A 120 -0.52 12.62 0.82
CA SER A 120 -0.25 13.88 0.10
C SER A 120 -0.75 13.81 -1.35
N LEU A 121 -0.40 12.75 -2.09
CA LEU A 121 -0.89 12.51 -3.46
C LEU A 121 -2.42 12.54 -3.52
N LEU A 122 -3.04 11.77 -2.64
CA LEU A 122 -4.49 11.60 -2.58
C LEU A 122 -5.22 12.90 -2.22
N ARG A 123 -4.73 13.63 -1.20
CA ARG A 123 -5.26 14.93 -0.79
C ARG A 123 -5.19 15.94 -1.91
N HIS A 124 -4.04 16.05 -2.58
CA HIS A 124 -3.84 17.00 -3.67
C HIS A 124 -4.73 16.70 -4.89
N ILE A 125 -4.87 15.43 -5.26
CA ILE A 125 -5.79 15.03 -6.34
C ILE A 125 -7.23 15.38 -5.98
N ARG A 126 -7.69 15.02 -4.79
CA ARG A 126 -9.05 15.31 -4.33
C ARG A 126 -9.32 16.81 -4.35
N ASN A 127 -8.38 17.62 -3.86
CA ASN A 127 -8.53 19.08 -3.83
C ASN A 127 -8.63 19.67 -5.23
N ALA A 128 -7.76 19.23 -6.15
CA ALA A 128 -7.82 19.64 -7.55
C ALA A 128 -9.17 19.29 -8.19
N ILE A 129 -9.72 18.10 -7.92
CA ILE A 129 -11.05 17.71 -8.41
C ILE A 129 -12.14 18.59 -7.80
N ALA A 130 -12.12 18.75 -6.47
CA ALA A 130 -13.14 19.52 -5.74
C ALA A 130 -13.17 21.00 -6.13
N HIS A 131 -12.01 21.59 -6.46
CA HIS A 131 -11.88 22.96 -6.92
C HIS A 131 -12.05 23.11 -8.44
N GLY A 132 -12.27 22.02 -9.18
CA GLY A 132 -12.35 22.03 -10.65
C GLY A 132 -11.03 22.38 -11.35
N SER A 133 -9.91 22.31 -10.62
CA SER A 133 -8.56 22.67 -11.10
C SER A 133 -7.86 21.49 -11.76
N PHE A 134 -8.54 20.81 -12.67
CA PHE A 134 -8.01 19.70 -13.45
C PHE A 134 -8.60 19.67 -14.86
N ASN A 135 -8.02 18.96 -15.81
CA ASN A 135 -8.66 18.63 -17.08
C ASN A 135 -8.19 17.26 -17.59
N ILE A 136 -8.89 16.71 -18.58
CA ILE A 136 -8.55 15.46 -19.24
C ILE A 136 -7.88 15.78 -20.58
N VAL A 137 -6.69 15.23 -20.79
CA VAL A 137 -5.95 15.32 -22.04
C VAL A 137 -5.62 13.88 -22.44
N GLU A 138 -6.28 13.40 -23.48
CA GLU A 138 -6.23 11.99 -23.88
C GLU A 138 -6.65 11.05 -22.73
N ASP A 139 -5.77 10.17 -22.25
CA ASP A 139 -6.00 9.27 -21.12
C ASP A 139 -5.40 9.79 -19.80
N LEU A 140 -4.85 11.00 -19.80
CA LEU A 140 -4.28 11.65 -18.62
C LEU A 140 -5.27 12.60 -17.97
N MET A 141 -5.35 12.50 -16.65
CA MET A 141 -5.89 13.55 -15.80
C MET A 141 -4.75 14.46 -15.38
N VAL A 142 -4.83 15.74 -15.75
CA VAL A 142 -3.86 16.77 -15.37
C VAL A 142 -4.51 17.74 -14.41
N GLY A 143 -3.93 17.95 -13.24
CA GLY A 143 -4.50 18.81 -12.22
C GLY A 143 -3.47 19.55 -11.37
N PHE A 144 -3.98 20.59 -10.72
CA PHE A 144 -3.24 21.50 -9.88
C PHE A 144 -3.98 21.67 -8.57
N ASP A 145 -3.27 21.58 -7.45
CA ASP A 145 -3.80 22.00 -6.15
C ASP A 145 -3.23 23.37 -5.80
N GLU A 146 -4.09 24.38 -5.74
CA GLU A 146 -3.72 25.76 -5.45
C GLU A 146 -4.23 26.19 -4.08
N LYS A 147 -3.34 26.78 -3.28
CA LYS A 147 -3.66 27.35 -1.97
C LYS A 147 -3.70 28.87 -2.06
N ILE A 148 -4.82 29.47 -1.66
CA ILE A 148 -4.94 30.93 -1.52
C ILE A 148 -4.07 31.38 -0.34
N VAL A 149 -3.10 32.25 -0.59
CA VAL A 149 -2.17 32.78 0.42
C VAL A 149 -2.31 34.29 0.64
N GLY A 150 -3.17 34.96 -0.12
CA GLY A 150 -3.45 36.39 -0.01
C GLY A 150 -4.65 36.79 -0.86
N LYS A 151 -4.93 38.10 -0.91
CA LYS A 151 -6.14 38.64 -1.55
C LYS A 151 -6.25 38.31 -3.04
N ASP A 152 -5.12 38.11 -3.73
CA ASP A 152 -5.05 37.75 -5.16
C ASP A 152 -3.82 36.86 -5.46
N LEU A 153 -3.33 36.13 -4.46
CA LEU A 153 -2.14 35.28 -4.57
C LEU A 153 -2.53 33.84 -4.29
N SER A 154 -2.47 32.99 -5.32
CA SER A 154 -2.48 31.54 -5.17
C SER A 154 -1.06 31.00 -5.26
N LYS A 155 -0.78 29.95 -4.48
CA LYS A 155 0.47 29.20 -4.53
C LYS A 155 0.16 27.79 -5.00
N THR A 156 0.90 27.31 -5.99
CA THR A 156 0.78 25.92 -6.45
C THR A 156 1.39 24.99 -5.40
N THR A 157 0.60 24.03 -4.92
CA THR A 157 1.00 23.02 -3.92
C THR A 157 1.05 21.60 -4.48
N ALA A 158 0.43 21.38 -5.64
CA ALA A 158 0.67 20.18 -6.43
C ALA A 158 0.49 20.43 -7.92
N ILE A 159 1.24 19.67 -8.72
CA ILE A 159 1.04 19.46 -10.15
C ILE A 159 1.05 17.95 -10.34
N PHE A 160 0.02 17.41 -11.00
CA PHE A 160 0.01 16.01 -11.37
C PHE A 160 -0.53 15.82 -12.77
N LYS A 161 0.03 14.84 -13.47
CA LYS A 161 -0.52 14.29 -14.72
C LYS A 161 -0.42 12.78 -14.61
N ILE A 162 -1.57 12.14 -14.44
CA ILE A 162 -1.64 10.71 -14.10
C ILE A 162 -2.68 10.01 -14.97
N LYS A 163 -2.55 8.69 -15.08
CA LYS A 163 -3.62 7.81 -15.53
C LYS A 163 -4.45 7.44 -14.30
N PRO A 164 -5.61 8.08 -14.04
CA PRO A 164 -6.32 7.92 -12.77
C PRO A 164 -6.82 6.50 -12.56
N LYS A 165 -7.08 5.75 -13.65
CA LYS A 165 -7.42 4.32 -13.61
C LYS A 165 -6.32 3.47 -12.96
N ASN A 166 -5.06 3.76 -13.26
CA ASN A 166 -3.93 3.02 -12.68
C ASN A 166 -3.81 3.30 -11.19
N LEU A 167 -3.98 4.56 -10.77
CA LEU A 167 -4.02 4.92 -9.35
C LEU A 167 -5.20 4.24 -8.64
N LEU A 168 -6.40 4.26 -9.22
CA LEU A 168 -7.56 3.58 -8.64
C LEU A 168 -7.29 2.08 -8.46
N ASN A 169 -6.71 1.42 -9.47
CA ASN A 169 -6.32 0.03 -9.37
C ASN A 169 -5.28 -0.20 -8.27
N ALA A 170 -4.28 0.68 -8.16
CA ALA A 170 -3.27 0.62 -7.10
C ALA A 170 -3.90 0.73 -5.71
N LEU A 171 -4.87 1.64 -5.52
CA LEU A 171 -5.60 1.80 -4.25
C LEU A 171 -6.50 0.61 -3.93
N LYS A 172 -7.21 0.08 -4.94
CA LYS A 172 -7.98 -1.17 -4.80
C LYS A 172 -7.05 -2.32 -4.41
N MET A 173 -5.86 -2.41 -5.00
CA MET A 173 -4.85 -3.41 -4.63
C MET A 173 -4.35 -3.20 -3.21
N LEU A 174 -3.94 -2.00 -2.78
CA LEU A 174 -3.51 -1.76 -1.40
C LEU A 174 -4.56 -2.12 -0.34
N ASN A 175 -5.84 -1.86 -0.63
CA ASN A 175 -6.94 -2.29 0.24
C ASN A 175 -7.06 -3.83 0.33
N GLU A 176 -6.60 -4.53 -0.71
CA GLU A 176 -6.50 -5.99 -0.74
C GLU A 176 -5.13 -6.48 -0.23
N ASP A 177 -4.07 -5.69 -0.25
CA ASP A 177 -2.67 -6.14 -0.11
C ASP A 177 -2.08 -6.07 1.32
N LEU A 178 -2.91 -5.95 2.36
CA LEU A 178 -2.42 -6.00 3.75
C LEU A 178 -1.87 -7.40 4.15
N THR A 179 -1.87 -8.32 3.18
CA THR A 179 -1.35 -9.69 3.15
C THR A 179 -0.30 -9.87 2.06
N ASN A 180 0.29 -8.77 1.58
CA ASN A 180 1.30 -8.81 0.54
C ASN A 180 2.53 -9.58 1.05
N GLN A 181 2.81 -10.70 0.42
CA GLN A 181 3.98 -11.54 0.63
C GLN A 181 5.28 -10.73 0.65
N LYS A 182 5.40 -9.66 -0.15
CA LYS A 182 6.56 -8.76 -0.16
C LYS A 182 6.71 -7.97 1.14
N LEU A 183 5.62 -7.43 1.71
CA LEU A 183 5.65 -6.68 2.97
C LEU A 183 6.10 -7.59 4.12
N ILE A 184 5.53 -8.79 4.17
CA ILE A 184 5.87 -9.79 5.19
C ILE A 184 7.31 -10.24 5.01
N ALA A 185 7.77 -10.50 3.78
CA ALA A 185 9.16 -10.80 3.49
C ALA A 185 10.10 -9.65 3.90
N LYS A 186 9.71 -8.38 3.68
CA LYS A 186 10.48 -7.21 4.13
C LYS A 186 10.57 -7.14 5.66
N ALA A 187 9.45 -7.33 6.37
CA ALA A 187 9.41 -7.34 7.82
C ALA A 187 10.30 -8.43 8.44
N LEU A 188 10.30 -9.62 7.84
CA LEU A 188 11.19 -10.72 8.19
C LEU A 188 12.66 -10.39 7.92
N LYS A 189 12.97 -9.82 6.75
CA LYS A 189 14.35 -9.40 6.41
C LYS A 189 14.87 -8.30 7.34
N ASN A 190 14.04 -7.32 7.70
CA ASN A 190 14.39 -6.26 8.67
C ASN A 190 14.71 -6.84 10.07
N THR A 191 14.13 -7.99 10.40
CA THR A 191 14.41 -8.73 11.65
C THR A 191 15.51 -9.78 11.48
N LYS A 192 16.31 -9.71 10.41
CA LYS A 192 17.45 -10.59 10.09
C LYS A 192 17.08 -12.04 9.78
N TYR A 193 15.84 -12.31 9.37
CA TYR A 193 15.50 -13.60 8.79
C TYR A 193 15.94 -13.65 7.33
N TRP A 194 16.50 -14.78 6.94
CA TRP A 194 16.61 -15.14 5.54
C TRP A 194 15.25 -15.61 5.04
N VAL A 195 14.80 -15.15 3.87
CA VAL A 195 13.43 -15.35 3.37
C VAL A 195 13.46 -15.70 1.89
N GLU A 196 12.76 -16.77 1.53
CA GLU A 196 12.53 -17.19 0.15
C GLU A 196 11.06 -17.61 -0.05
N PRO A 197 10.55 -17.66 -1.29
CA PRO A 197 9.32 -18.39 -1.58
C PRO A 197 9.42 -19.82 -1.07
N TYR A 198 8.35 -20.36 -0.48
CA TYR A 198 8.38 -21.73 0.02
C TYR A 198 8.54 -22.73 -1.13
N GLN A 199 9.60 -23.55 -1.10
CA GLN A 199 9.84 -24.62 -2.07
C GLN A 199 9.95 -25.95 -1.33
N GLU A 200 8.98 -26.84 -1.52
CA GLU A 200 9.12 -28.25 -1.16
C GLU A 200 9.81 -29.00 -2.31
N GLY A 201 10.75 -29.89 -1.97
CA GLY A 201 11.49 -30.68 -2.96
C GLY A 201 10.55 -31.36 -3.98
N PHE A 202 10.62 -30.87 -5.21
CA PHE A 202 10.00 -31.40 -6.44
C PHE A 202 8.47 -31.53 -6.53
N GLU A 203 7.72 -30.94 -5.62
CA GLU A 203 6.30 -30.61 -5.87
C GLU A 203 6.01 -29.25 -5.23
N ARG A 204 5.56 -28.28 -6.05
CA ARG A 204 4.93 -27.05 -5.56
C ARG A 204 3.64 -27.43 -4.83
N SER A 205 3.73 -27.92 -3.60
CA SER A 205 2.57 -28.00 -2.75
C SER A 205 2.26 -26.56 -2.32
N ASN A 206 1.18 -26.00 -2.88
CA ASN A 206 0.73 -24.60 -2.71
C ASN A 206 0.25 -24.31 -1.27
N LYS A 207 0.90 -24.86 -0.24
CA LYS A 207 0.40 -24.84 1.13
C LYS A 207 0.94 -23.70 1.99
N PHE A 208 2.09 -23.12 1.61
CA PHE A 208 2.76 -22.03 2.32
C PHE A 208 3.29 -21.00 1.32
N ASP A 209 3.21 -19.72 1.68
CA ASP A 209 3.66 -18.62 0.82
C ASP A 209 5.17 -18.36 0.93
N LEU A 210 5.72 -18.37 2.15
CA LEU A 210 7.13 -18.05 2.40
C LEU A 210 7.81 -19.08 3.29
N PHE A 211 9.10 -19.26 3.06
CA PHE A 211 10.01 -19.91 3.98
C PHE A 211 10.91 -18.85 4.62
N ALA A 212 11.05 -18.90 5.94
CA ALA A 212 11.98 -18.05 6.66
C ALA A 212 12.92 -18.86 7.56
N LYS A 213 14.17 -18.42 7.66
CA LYS A 213 15.18 -19.04 8.51
C LYS A 213 15.95 -17.99 9.28
N LYS A 214 16.17 -18.25 10.57
CA LYS A 214 17.06 -17.47 11.41
C LYS A 214 17.76 -18.42 12.37
N ASP A 215 19.09 -18.34 12.40
CA ASP A 215 19.94 -19.28 13.12
C ASP A 215 19.63 -20.75 12.74
N LYS A 216 19.31 -21.59 13.73
CA LYS A 216 18.90 -22.99 13.54
C LYS A 216 17.38 -23.18 13.38
N LYS A 217 16.60 -22.11 13.45
CA LYS A 217 15.13 -22.16 13.40
C LYS A 217 14.63 -21.92 11.99
N LYS A 218 13.64 -22.71 11.59
CA LYS A 218 13.00 -22.67 10.28
C LYS A 218 11.51 -22.43 10.45
N TYR A 219 10.92 -21.65 9.55
CA TYR A 219 9.52 -21.26 9.61
C TYR A 219 8.85 -21.42 8.25
N ALA A 220 7.68 -22.03 8.24
CA ALA A 220 6.79 -22.08 7.08
C ALA A 220 5.69 -21.05 7.31
N ILE A 221 5.57 -20.07 6.41
CA ILE A 221 4.71 -18.91 6.61
C ILE A 221 3.55 -18.98 5.63
N GLU A 222 2.36 -18.99 6.18
CA GLU A 222 1.10 -18.88 5.46
C GLU A 222 0.49 -17.51 5.66
N ILE A 223 0.05 -16.88 4.58
CA ILE A 223 -0.49 -15.53 4.59
C ILE A 223 -1.94 -15.59 4.10
N ARG A 224 -2.87 -15.23 4.97
CA ARG A 224 -4.31 -15.34 4.67
C ARG A 224 -5.00 -14.00 4.61
N ASN A 225 -5.62 -13.76 3.46
CA ASN A 225 -6.46 -12.60 3.18
C ASN A 225 -7.92 -13.01 3.03
N TYR A 226 -8.78 -12.62 3.96
CA TYR A 226 -10.21 -12.94 3.84
C TYR A 226 -10.98 -11.75 3.28
N LYS A 227 -11.40 -11.87 2.02
CA LYS A 227 -12.37 -10.97 1.35
C LYS A 227 -13.82 -11.17 1.82
N SER A 228 -14.10 -12.09 2.74
CA SER A 228 -15.48 -12.41 3.14
C SER A 228 -15.63 -12.49 4.65
N LYS A 229 -16.72 -11.93 5.17
CA LYS A 229 -17.22 -11.90 6.57
C LYS A 229 -17.39 -13.28 7.26
N LYS A 230 -16.45 -14.20 7.13
CA LYS A 230 -16.48 -15.47 7.87
C LYS A 230 -15.32 -15.45 8.86
N ASP A 231 -15.67 -15.33 10.13
CA ASP A 231 -14.78 -15.69 11.21
C ASP A 231 -14.16 -17.07 10.91
N ILE A 232 -12.87 -17.23 11.22
CA ILE A 232 -12.27 -18.57 11.28
C ILE A 232 -12.95 -19.30 12.42
N ASP A 233 -13.83 -20.23 12.06
CA ASP A 233 -14.39 -21.17 13.01
C ASP A 233 -13.36 -22.23 13.40
N LYS A 234 -13.70 -22.98 14.46
CA LYS A 234 -12.83 -24.02 15.02
C LYS A 234 -12.54 -25.15 14.03
N GLY A 235 -13.47 -25.43 13.11
CA GLY A 235 -13.29 -26.46 12.08
C GLY A 235 -12.19 -26.07 11.09
N PHE A 236 -12.23 -24.82 10.61
CA PHE A 236 -11.22 -24.29 9.71
C PHE A 236 -9.84 -24.14 10.39
N ALA A 237 -9.81 -23.72 11.66
CA ALA A 237 -8.57 -23.70 12.44
C ALA A 237 -7.91 -25.08 12.57
N ARG A 238 -8.71 -26.14 12.71
CA ARG A 238 -8.23 -27.53 12.71
C ARG A 238 -7.68 -27.97 11.36
N GLU A 239 -8.32 -27.56 10.26
CA GLU A 239 -7.84 -27.85 8.91
C GLU A 239 -6.47 -27.20 8.67
N LEU A 240 -6.31 -25.92 9.02
CA LEU A 240 -5.03 -25.21 8.98
C LEU A 240 -3.97 -25.93 9.83
N ALA A 241 -4.30 -26.24 11.09
CA ALA A 241 -3.43 -27.00 11.98
C ALA A 241 -3.01 -28.36 11.39
N HIS A 242 -3.93 -29.07 10.74
CA HIS A 242 -3.64 -30.35 10.10
C HIS A 242 -2.72 -30.20 8.89
N ASN A 243 -2.89 -29.13 8.09
CA ASN A 243 -1.98 -28.81 7.00
C ASN A 243 -0.55 -28.56 7.51
N PHE A 244 -0.40 -27.92 8.67
CA PHE A 244 0.88 -27.73 9.33
C PHE A 244 1.48 -29.03 9.91
N LYS A 245 0.65 -29.94 10.44
CA LYS A 245 1.11 -31.24 10.95
C LYS A 245 1.76 -32.12 9.87
N ASN A 246 1.38 -31.91 8.61
CA ASN A 246 1.90 -32.65 7.46
C ASN A 246 3.21 -32.08 6.89
N LEU A 247 3.82 -31.08 7.54
CA LEU A 247 5.18 -30.62 7.23
C LEU A 247 6.17 -31.79 7.41
N LYS A 248 6.83 -32.21 6.33
CA LYS A 248 7.75 -33.38 6.32
C LYS A 248 9.00 -33.21 7.22
N ASP A 249 9.34 -32.00 7.63
CA ASP A 249 10.44 -31.70 8.57
C ASP A 249 9.85 -31.19 9.88
N GLU A 250 9.85 -32.02 10.92
CA GLU A 250 9.37 -31.70 12.29
C GLU A 250 10.08 -30.48 12.91
N ARG A 251 11.15 -29.98 12.29
CA ARG A 251 11.93 -28.81 12.74
C ARG A 251 11.50 -27.49 12.09
N VAL A 252 10.47 -27.50 11.25
CA VAL A 252 9.91 -26.30 10.63
C VAL A 252 8.65 -25.89 11.38
N ARG A 253 8.67 -24.69 11.96
CA ARG A 253 7.54 -24.18 12.74
C ARG A 253 6.58 -23.37 11.87
N PRO A 254 5.26 -23.64 11.91
CA PRO A 254 4.29 -22.88 11.15
C PRO A 254 4.04 -21.47 11.71
N VAL A 255 3.89 -20.50 10.80
CA VAL A 255 3.52 -19.12 11.09
C VAL A 255 2.33 -18.74 10.23
N LEU A 256 1.22 -18.32 10.85
CA LEU A 256 0.06 -17.78 10.17
C LEU A 256 0.06 -16.26 10.29
N VAL A 257 0.13 -15.57 9.15
CA VAL A 257 -0.07 -14.12 9.08
C VAL A 257 -1.53 -13.85 8.72
N ILE A 258 -2.25 -13.20 9.63
CA ILE A 258 -3.69 -12.96 9.50
C ILE A 258 -4.14 -11.77 10.34
N ASN A 259 -5.20 -11.07 9.89
CA ASN A 259 -5.91 -10.17 10.77
C ASN A 259 -6.66 -10.94 11.87
N THR A 260 -6.19 -10.82 13.11
CA THR A 260 -6.74 -11.53 14.27
C THR A 260 -8.17 -11.14 14.64
N SER A 261 -8.72 -10.04 14.10
CA SER A 261 -10.16 -9.74 14.29
C SER A 261 -11.08 -10.80 13.70
N PHE A 262 -10.58 -11.62 12.79
CA PHE A 262 -11.32 -12.75 12.20
C PHE A 262 -11.11 -14.07 12.95
N LEU A 263 -10.29 -14.09 14.02
CA LEU A 263 -10.03 -15.29 14.82
C LEU A 263 -10.81 -15.23 16.13
N LYS A 264 -11.77 -16.16 16.30
CA LYS A 264 -12.37 -16.39 17.61
C LYS A 264 -11.34 -16.97 18.59
N GLU A 265 -11.49 -16.69 19.88
CA GLU A 265 -10.56 -17.18 20.90
C GLU A 265 -10.42 -18.71 20.90
N GLU A 266 -11.50 -19.46 20.63
CA GLU A 266 -11.44 -20.92 20.48
C GLU A 266 -10.53 -21.37 19.32
N SER A 267 -10.64 -20.70 18.16
CA SER A 267 -9.82 -20.98 16.98
C SER A 267 -8.35 -20.65 17.21
N LYS A 268 -8.09 -19.54 17.91
CA LYS A 268 -6.75 -19.11 18.31
C LYS A 268 -6.10 -20.12 19.26
N ASN A 269 -6.85 -20.60 20.26
CA ASN A 269 -6.36 -21.62 21.20
C ASN A 269 -6.06 -22.94 20.51
N GLU A 270 -6.89 -23.34 19.54
CA GLU A 270 -6.62 -24.53 18.71
C GLU A 270 -5.29 -24.37 17.95
N LEU A 271 -5.09 -23.28 17.20
CA LEU A 271 -3.84 -23.01 16.48
C LEU A 271 -2.61 -23.01 17.41
N ILE A 272 -2.72 -22.41 18.60
CA ILE A 272 -1.67 -22.40 19.62
C ILE A 272 -1.33 -23.82 20.12
N ALA A 273 -2.35 -24.67 20.29
CA ALA A 273 -2.16 -26.06 20.70
C ALA A 273 -1.35 -26.86 19.66
N TYR A 274 -1.57 -26.58 18.37
CA TYR A 274 -0.80 -27.15 17.25
C TYR A 274 0.54 -26.43 16.97
N ASP A 275 0.99 -25.59 17.90
CA ASP A 275 2.28 -24.88 17.83
C ASP A 275 2.42 -23.87 16.68
N VAL A 276 1.29 -23.38 16.15
CA VAL A 276 1.24 -22.32 15.15
C VAL A 276 1.49 -20.96 15.81
N LEU A 277 2.43 -20.20 15.24
CA LEU A 277 2.65 -18.80 15.59
C LEU A 277 1.69 -17.93 14.80
N ILE A 278 1.00 -17.00 15.47
CA ILE A 278 0.04 -16.11 14.82
C ILE A 278 0.62 -14.69 14.79
N LEU A 279 0.77 -14.13 13.59
CA LEU A 279 1.19 -12.76 13.38
C LEU A 279 0.02 -11.93 12.83
N ASP A 280 -0.27 -10.84 13.53
CA ASP A 280 -1.20 -9.80 13.07
C ASP A 280 -0.47 -8.60 12.47
N VAL A 281 -1.24 -7.64 11.99
CA VAL A 281 -0.74 -6.37 11.44
C VAL A 281 0.17 -5.64 12.44
N LYS A 282 -0.20 -5.61 13.72
CA LYS A 282 0.60 -4.96 14.78
C LYS A 282 1.95 -5.64 14.97
N ASN A 283 2.02 -6.96 14.77
CA ASN A 283 3.27 -7.70 14.81
C ASN A 283 4.14 -7.37 13.59
N ILE A 284 3.55 -7.33 12.39
CA ILE A 284 4.27 -6.95 11.16
C ILE A 284 4.85 -5.52 11.29
N LYS A 285 4.11 -4.56 11.87
CA LYS A 285 4.63 -3.21 12.19
C LYS A 285 5.90 -3.25 13.03
N LYS A 286 5.83 -3.96 14.15
CA LYS A 286 6.97 -4.09 15.08
C LYS A 286 8.16 -4.74 14.37
N MET A 287 7.92 -5.74 13.53
CA MET A 287 8.96 -6.38 12.72
C MET A 287 9.59 -5.44 11.69
N LEU A 288 8.81 -4.57 11.06
CA LEU A 288 9.37 -3.55 10.17
C LEU A 288 10.30 -2.58 10.91
N LYS A 289 10.04 -2.28 12.19
CA LYS A 289 10.93 -1.52 13.09
C LYS A 289 12.13 -2.33 13.62
N GLY A 290 12.34 -3.55 13.14
CA GLY A 290 13.43 -4.43 13.55
C GLY A 290 13.18 -5.24 14.82
N ARG A 291 11.96 -5.20 15.38
CA ARG A 291 11.60 -5.96 16.58
C ARG A 291 11.12 -7.37 16.20
N ASP A 292 11.81 -8.39 16.70
CA ASP A 292 11.59 -9.79 16.31
C ASP A 292 10.35 -10.40 16.98
N MET A 293 9.18 -10.14 16.39
CA MET A 293 7.90 -10.61 16.95
C MET A 293 7.74 -12.12 16.89
N ILE A 294 8.33 -12.80 15.90
CA ILE A 294 8.31 -14.28 15.84
C ILE A 294 8.95 -14.85 17.11
N ARG A 295 10.12 -14.34 17.51
CA ARG A 295 10.81 -14.79 18.72
C ARG A 295 10.05 -14.44 19.99
N GLU A 296 9.49 -13.24 20.08
CA GLU A 296 8.71 -12.81 21.26
C GLU A 296 7.46 -13.68 21.47
N ILE A 297 6.73 -13.96 20.40
CA ILE A 297 5.52 -14.79 20.45
C ILE A 297 5.88 -16.24 20.79
N GLU A 298 6.96 -16.77 20.21
CA GLU A 298 7.47 -18.09 20.54
C GLU A 298 7.81 -18.22 22.03
N GLN A 299 8.47 -17.21 22.62
CA GLN A 299 8.76 -17.18 24.05
C GLN A 299 7.48 -17.13 24.90
N ALA A 300 6.54 -16.26 24.52
CA ALA A 300 5.26 -16.15 25.21
C ALA A 300 4.44 -17.45 25.17
N GLN A 301 4.38 -18.11 24.01
CA GLN A 301 3.67 -19.37 23.83
C GLN A 301 4.32 -20.52 24.63
N THR A 302 5.65 -20.54 24.70
CA THR A 302 6.38 -21.52 25.53
C THR A 302 6.02 -21.37 27.01
N LEU A 303 5.97 -20.13 27.51
CA LEU A 303 5.55 -19.83 28.88
C LEU A 303 4.09 -20.20 29.13
N TYR A 304 3.21 -19.94 28.17
CA TYR A 304 1.79 -20.29 28.24
C TYR A 304 1.59 -21.82 28.34
N LYS A 305 2.26 -22.60 27.49
CA LYS A 305 2.21 -24.07 27.53
C LYS A 305 2.76 -24.63 28.85
N TYR A 306 3.83 -24.06 29.37
CA TYR A 306 4.42 -24.47 30.66
C TYR A 306 3.47 -24.21 31.85
N LYS A 307 2.77 -23.07 31.87
CA LYS A 307 1.84 -22.72 32.94
C LYS A 307 0.54 -23.53 32.93
N ASN A 308 0.10 -23.97 31.75
CA ASN A 308 -1.19 -24.64 31.56
C ASN A 308 -1.10 -26.17 31.44
N LYS A 309 0.06 -26.79 31.71
CA LYS A 309 0.34 -28.24 31.64
C LYS A 309 -0.85 -29.08 31.17
N ILE A 310 -0.99 -29.15 29.84
CA ILE A 310 -1.38 -30.36 29.13
C ILE A 310 -0.12 -31.22 29.04
#